data_AF-A0A6B3FKC4-F1
#
_entry.id   AF-A0A6B3FKC4-F1
#
_cell.length_a   1.000
_cell.length_b   1.000
_cell.length_c   1.000
_cell.angle_alpha   90.00
_cell.angle_beta   90.00
_cell.angle_gamma   90.00
#
_symmetry.space_group_name_H-M   'P 1'
#
loop_
_entity.id
_entity.type
_entity.pdbx_description
1 polymer ?
#
loop_
_entity_poly.entity_id
_entity_poly.type
_entity_poly.pdbx_seq_one_letter_code
_entity_poly.pdbx_strand_id
1 'polypeptide(L)'
;MSGRARLALSAYAATLLAAGALIPLVEGVGWLVQAAVLLGVQSGVGALGRRVPLARTLTVAAQALVTLVLLTLVFARDHALLGVLPGPQAVMRLGELLVAGGEDVGTYSTPAPLTDGIKLMVVGGVILIGLVVDAMAVT
;
A
#
# COMPACT_ATOMS: atom_id res chain seq x y z
N MET A 1 -10.63 17.93 -16.71
CA MET A 1 -9.61 17.21 -15.90
C MET A 1 -8.24 17.54 -16.46
N SER A 2 -7.26 17.89 -15.61
CA SER A 2 -5.88 18.16 -16.07
C SER A 2 -5.21 16.86 -16.57
N GLY A 3 -4.25 16.97 -17.50
CA GLY A 3 -3.55 15.79 -18.06
C GLY A 3 -2.90 14.91 -16.98
N ARG A 4 -2.35 15.54 -15.93
CA ARG A 4 -1.79 14.85 -14.75
C ARG A 4 -2.83 14.07 -13.94
N ALA A 5 -4.06 14.55 -13.83
CA ALA A 5 -5.13 13.82 -13.15
C ALA A 5 -5.55 12.56 -13.92
N ARG A 6 -5.54 12.62 -15.26
CA ARG A 6 -5.79 11.44 -16.10
C ARG A 6 -4.69 10.40 -15.94
N LEU A 7 -3.43 10.83 -15.91
CA LEU A 7 -2.27 9.94 -15.70
C LEU A 7 -2.30 9.26 -14.33
N ALA A 8 -2.62 10.01 -13.27
CA ALA A 8 -2.76 9.44 -11.93
C ALA A 8 -3.89 8.41 -11.85
N LEU A 9 -5.03 8.66 -12.50
CA LEU A 9 -6.15 7.71 -12.55
C LEU A 9 -5.80 6.46 -13.37
N SER A 10 -5.08 6.61 -14.49
CA SER A 10 -4.60 5.46 -15.27
C SER A 10 -3.57 4.64 -14.53
N ALA A 11 -2.65 5.29 -13.79
CA ALA A 11 -1.68 4.62 -12.93
C ALA A 11 -2.39 3.81 -11.84
N TYR A 12 -3.36 4.42 -11.16
CA TYR A 12 -4.20 3.76 -10.17
C TYR A 12 -4.91 2.52 -10.75
N ALA A 13 -5.59 2.67 -11.89
CA ALA A 13 -6.29 1.57 -12.54
C ALA A 13 -5.33 0.46 -12.98
N ALA A 14 -4.19 0.81 -13.55
CA ALA A 14 -3.17 -0.15 -13.98
C ALA A 14 -2.63 -0.97 -12.80
N THR A 15 -2.34 -0.33 -11.66
CA THR A 15 -1.90 -1.02 -10.45
C THR A 15 -2.97 -1.98 -9.91
N LEU A 16 -4.24 -1.59 -9.93
CA LEU A 16 -5.33 -2.46 -9.49
C LEU A 16 -5.58 -3.64 -10.43
N LEU A 17 -5.52 -3.42 -11.74
CA LEU A 17 -5.65 -4.49 -12.72
C LEU A 17 -4.48 -5.48 -12.60
N ALA A 18 -3.26 -4.98 -12.39
CA ALA A 18 -2.09 -5.81 -12.11
C ALA A 18 -2.26 -6.61 -10.79
N ALA A 19 -2.77 -5.97 -9.74
CA ALA A 19 -3.11 -6.65 -8.49
C ALA A 19 -4.17 -7.74 -8.69
N GLY A 20 -5.12 -7.54 -9.63
CA GLY A 20 -6.12 -8.53 -10.00
C GLY A 20 -5.55 -9.89 -10.42
N ALA A 21 -4.30 -9.93 -10.93
CA ALA A 21 -3.61 -11.18 -11.24
C ALA A 21 -3.27 -12.03 -10.00
N LEU A 22 -3.30 -11.45 -8.81
CA LEU A 22 -3.04 -12.13 -7.53
C LEU A 22 -4.31 -12.73 -6.91
N ILE A 23 -5.51 -12.45 -7.45
CA ILE A 23 -6.77 -13.02 -6.96
C ILE A 23 -6.73 -14.56 -6.83
N PRO A 24 -6.27 -15.34 -7.81
CA PRO A 24 -6.22 -16.79 -7.67
C PRO A 24 -5.13 -17.30 -6.73
N LEU A 25 -4.20 -16.43 -6.31
CA LEU A 25 -3.06 -16.82 -5.47
C LEU A 25 -3.45 -16.93 -3.99
N VAL A 26 -4.45 -16.18 -3.55
CA VAL A 26 -4.77 -16.00 -2.12
C VAL A 26 -6.26 -16.11 -1.88
N GLU A 27 -6.64 -16.71 -0.74
CA GLU A 27 -8.04 -16.88 -0.39
C GLU A 27 -8.76 -15.55 -0.08
N GLY A 28 -9.95 -15.40 -0.67
CA GLY A 28 -10.82 -14.24 -0.45
C GLY A 28 -10.46 -13.01 -1.30
N VAL A 29 -11.45 -12.14 -1.51
CA VAL A 29 -11.31 -10.91 -2.35
C VAL A 29 -11.26 -9.62 -1.53
N GLY A 30 -11.46 -9.70 -0.21
CA GLY A 30 -11.53 -8.53 0.66
C GLY A 30 -10.24 -7.71 0.69
N TRP A 31 -9.09 -8.35 0.48
CA TRP A 31 -7.79 -7.68 0.42
C TRP A 31 -7.67 -6.74 -0.78
N LEU A 32 -8.34 -7.03 -1.91
CA LEU A 32 -8.29 -6.19 -3.10
C LEU A 32 -9.05 -4.88 -2.90
N VAL A 33 -10.23 -4.95 -2.27
CA VAL A 33 -11.01 -3.76 -1.89
C VAL A 33 -10.21 -2.91 -0.91
N GLN A 34 -9.59 -3.55 0.08
CA GLN A 34 -8.71 -2.88 1.03
C GLN A 34 -7.53 -2.19 0.34
N ALA A 35 -6.83 -2.88 -0.56
CA ALA A 35 -5.73 -2.31 -1.34
C ALA A 35 -6.20 -1.14 -2.22
N ALA A 36 -7.39 -1.23 -2.84
CA ALA A 36 -7.96 -0.17 -3.64
C ALA A 36 -8.26 1.11 -2.85
N VAL A 37 -8.78 0.97 -1.63
CA VAL A 37 -9.01 2.11 -0.73
C VAL A 37 -7.69 2.74 -0.32
N LEU A 38 -6.73 1.94 0.14
CA LEU A 38 -5.43 2.44 0.61
C LEU A 38 -4.64 3.14 -0.52
N LEU A 39 -4.60 2.51 -1.70
CA LEU A 39 -4.00 3.10 -2.88
C LEU A 39 -4.72 4.40 -3.30
N GLY A 40 -6.05 4.46 -3.15
CA GLY A 40 -6.84 5.64 -3.46
C GLY A 40 -6.49 6.82 -2.53
N VAL A 41 -6.31 6.55 -1.24
CA VAL A 41 -5.83 7.55 -0.27
C VAL A 41 -4.42 8.02 -0.63
N GLN A 42 -3.50 7.10 -0.92
CA GLN A 42 -2.11 7.43 -1.33
C GLN A 42 -2.08 8.30 -2.59
N SER A 43 -2.81 7.93 -3.64
CA SER A 43 -2.91 8.69 -4.89
C SER A 43 -3.61 10.04 -4.68
N GLY A 44 -4.60 10.10 -3.79
CA GLY A 44 -5.26 11.33 -3.37
C GLY A 44 -4.30 12.32 -2.70
N VAL A 45 -3.44 11.83 -1.81
CA VAL A 45 -2.39 12.65 -1.18
C VAL A 45 -1.39 13.17 -2.22
N GLY A 46 -0.94 12.33 -3.16
CA GLY A 46 -0.10 12.78 -4.26
C GLY A 46 -0.77 13.85 -5.13
N ALA A 47 -2.06 13.68 -5.43
CA ALA A 47 -2.83 14.67 -6.18
C ALA A 47 -3.00 16.00 -5.43
N LEU A 48 -3.19 15.96 -4.10
CA LEU A 48 -3.28 17.16 -3.25
C LEU A 48 -1.92 17.85 -3.07
N GLY A 49 -0.86 17.09 -2.84
CA GLY A 49 0.51 17.62 -2.73
C GLY A 49 0.94 18.36 -4.00
N ARG A 50 0.51 17.89 -5.17
CA ARG A 50 0.75 18.53 -6.47
C ARG A 50 -0.06 19.82 -6.72
N ARG A 51 -1.06 20.13 -5.89
CA ARG A 51 -1.80 21.41 -5.95
C ARG A 51 -1.09 22.53 -5.18
N VAL A 52 -0.22 22.17 -4.26
CA VAL A 52 0.59 23.09 -3.48
C VAL A 52 1.98 23.14 -4.12
N PRO A 53 2.72 24.27 -4.13
CA PRO A 53 4.09 24.34 -4.66
C PRO A 53 5.11 23.61 -3.76
N LEU A 54 4.82 22.36 -3.37
CA LEU A 54 5.73 21.48 -2.68
C LEU A 54 6.82 20.99 -3.63
N ALA A 55 8.03 20.80 -3.11
CA ALA A 55 9.09 20.10 -3.83
C ALA A 55 8.63 18.69 -4.20
N ARG A 56 9.03 18.24 -5.40
CA ARG A 56 8.70 16.92 -5.96
C ARG A 56 9.02 15.78 -4.97
N THR A 57 10.21 15.85 -4.36
CA THR A 57 10.67 14.90 -3.32
C THR A 57 9.78 14.90 -2.08
N LEU A 58 9.27 16.07 -1.68
CA LEU A 58 8.44 16.21 -0.49
C LEU A 58 7.05 15.60 -0.70
N THR A 59 6.53 15.62 -1.94
CA THR A 59 5.29 14.93 -2.30
C THR A 59 5.44 13.42 -2.18
N VAL A 60 6.54 12.85 -2.71
CA VAL A 60 6.83 11.41 -2.59
C VAL A 60 7.02 11.01 -1.13
N ALA A 61 7.74 11.83 -0.35
CA ALA A 61 7.94 11.60 1.08
C ALA A 61 6.60 11.61 1.84
N ALA A 62 5.70 12.55 1.52
CA ALA A 62 4.37 12.61 2.12
C ALA A 62 3.53 11.38 1.76
N GLN A 63 3.57 10.93 0.50
CA GLN A 63 2.88 9.70 0.09
C GLN A 63 3.45 8.48 0.82
N ALA A 64 4.77 8.34 0.92
CA ALA A 64 5.41 7.25 1.65
C ALA A 64 5.04 7.26 3.14
N LEU A 65 5.01 8.43 3.77
CA LEU A 65 4.65 8.59 5.19
C LEU A 65 3.18 8.24 5.44
N VAL A 66 2.28 8.67 4.56
CA VAL A 66 0.86 8.28 4.63
C VAL A 66 0.69 6.79 4.45
N THR A 67 1.43 6.18 3.52
CA THR A 67 1.41 4.73 3.31
C THR A 67 1.88 3.98 4.55
N LEU A 68 2.95 4.44 5.20
CA LEU A 68 3.42 3.84 6.45
C LEU A 68 2.36 3.94 7.55
N VAL A 69 1.74 5.11 7.72
CA VAL A 69 0.64 5.32 8.69
C VAL A 69 -0.54 4.39 8.40
N LEU A 70 -0.95 4.28 7.14
CA LEU A 70 -2.04 3.41 6.71
C LEU A 70 -1.75 1.93 6.99
N LEU A 71 -0.53 1.47 6.69
CA LEU A 71 -0.12 0.10 6.98
C LEU A 71 -0.09 -0.17 8.48
N THR A 72 0.42 0.77 9.28
CA THR A 72 0.39 0.66 10.75
C THR A 72 -1.04 0.60 11.28
N LEU A 73 -1.95 1.46 10.81
CA LEU A 73 -3.35 1.46 11.25
C LEU A 73 -4.10 0.17 10.93
N VAL A 74 -3.71 -0.51 9.85
CA VAL A 74 -4.36 -1.73 9.38
C VAL A 74 -3.78 -2.98 10.04
N PHE A 75 -2.46 -3.08 10.15
CA PHE A 75 -1.76 -4.32 10.53
C PHE A 75 -1.12 -4.27 11.93
N ALA A 76 -0.92 -3.08 12.48
CA ALA A 76 -0.23 -2.88 13.75
C ALA A 76 -0.96 -1.84 14.62
N ARG A 77 -2.30 -1.79 14.55
CA ARG A 77 -3.12 -0.77 15.22
C ARG A 77 -2.89 -0.73 16.72
N ASP A 78 -2.70 -1.91 17.34
CA ASP A 78 -2.45 -2.06 18.77
C ASP A 78 -1.07 -1.55 19.21
N HIS A 79 -0.14 -1.35 18.26
CA HIS A 79 1.22 -0.84 18.50
C HIS A 79 1.42 0.60 17.99
N ALA A 80 0.36 1.27 17.53
CA ALA A 80 0.44 2.64 17.06
C ALA A 80 0.56 3.61 18.25
N LEU A 81 1.57 4.49 18.24
CA LEU A 81 1.69 5.56 19.23
C LEU A 81 0.52 6.54 19.05
N LEU A 82 -0.22 6.82 20.13
CA LEU A 82 -1.46 7.61 20.11
C LEU A 82 -2.54 7.06 19.15
N GLY A 83 -2.45 5.80 18.71
CA GLY A 83 -3.42 5.17 17.81
C GLY A 83 -3.33 5.60 16.34
N VAL A 84 -2.35 6.45 15.96
CA VAL A 84 -2.23 7.00 14.59
C VAL A 84 -0.79 7.06 14.09
N LEU A 85 0.21 7.32 14.94
CA LEU A 85 1.60 7.44 14.49
C LEU A 85 2.32 6.09 14.52
N PRO A 86 3.07 5.73 13.46
CA PRO A 86 3.98 4.59 13.48
C PRO A 86 5.06 4.83 14.53
N GLY A 87 4.97 4.11 15.65
CA GLY A 87 6.07 4.01 16.61
C GLY A 87 7.14 3.02 16.15
N PRO A 88 8.32 3.01 16.79
CA PRO A 88 9.36 2.01 16.52
C PRO A 88 8.83 0.57 16.63
N GLN A 89 7.93 0.32 17.59
CA GLN A 89 7.28 -0.98 17.81
C GLN A 89 6.35 -1.38 16.67
N ALA A 90 5.60 -0.43 16.07
CA ALA A 90 4.77 -0.71 14.91
C ALA A 90 5.60 -1.11 13.69
N VAL A 91 6.76 -0.47 13.49
CA VAL A 91 7.69 -0.82 12.40
C VAL A 91 8.28 -2.21 12.62
N MET A 92 8.68 -2.54 13.86
CA MET A 92 9.12 -3.90 14.20
C MET A 92 8.03 -4.94 13.91
N ARG A 93 6.79 -4.67 14.32
CA ARG A 93 5.66 -5.58 14.09
C ARG A 93 5.38 -5.80 12.61
N LEU A 94 5.47 -4.76 11.77
CA LEU A 94 5.37 -4.90 10.32
C LEU A 94 6.50 -5.77 9.77
N GLY A 95 7.73 -5.62 10.28
CA GLY A 95 8.86 -6.47 9.92
C GLY A 95 8.64 -7.94 10.29
N GLU A 96 8.15 -8.22 11.50
CA GLU A 96 7.79 -9.57 11.94
C GLU A 96 6.73 -10.21 11.04
N LEU A 97 5.68 -9.46 10.69
CA LEU A 97 4.63 -9.92 9.79
C LEU A 97 5.16 -10.19 8.37
N LEU A 98 6.13 -9.41 7.89
CA LEU A 98 6.78 -9.66 6.60
C LEU A 98 7.62 -10.94 6.62
N VAL A 99 8.36 -11.19 7.70
CA VAL A 99 9.13 -12.44 7.86
C VAL A 99 8.20 -13.64 7.93
N ALA A 100 7.16 -13.57 8.77
CA ALA A 100 6.15 -14.63 8.88
C ALA A 100 5.43 -14.89 7.54
N GLY A 101 5.06 -13.83 6.82
CA GLY A 101 4.46 -13.96 5.49
C GLY A 101 5.39 -14.66 4.49
N GLY A 102 6.69 -14.41 4.55
CA GLY A 102 7.67 -15.09 3.69
C GLY A 102 7.78 -16.59 4.00
N GLU A 103 7.76 -16.96 5.28
CA GLU A 103 7.74 -18.36 5.72
C GLU A 103 6.43 -19.05 5.32
N ASP A 104 5.29 -18.37 5.47
CA ASP A 104 3.97 -18.85 5.09
C ASP A 104 3.88 -19.12 3.58
N VAL A 105 4.35 -18.19 2.73
CA VAL A 105 4.33 -18.36 1.26
C VAL A 105 5.17 -19.55 0.80
N GLY A 106 6.26 -19.87 1.51
CA GLY A 106 7.10 -21.04 1.22
C GLY A 106 6.48 -22.37 1.67
N THR A 107 5.53 -22.32 2.62
CA THR A 107 4.96 -23.51 3.27
C THR A 107 3.60 -23.89 2.69
N TYR A 108 2.78 -22.92 2.29
CA TYR A 108 1.43 -23.16 1.78
C TYR A 108 1.41 -23.35 0.26
N SER A 109 0.75 -24.42 -0.20
CA SER A 109 0.36 -24.57 -1.61
C SER A 109 -0.81 -23.64 -1.96
N THR A 110 -0.90 -23.20 -3.21
CA THR A 110 -2.01 -22.37 -3.68
C THR A 110 -3.37 -23.08 -3.62
N PRO A 111 -4.46 -22.38 -3.23
CA PRO A 111 -4.52 -20.99 -2.76
C PRO A 111 -4.01 -20.84 -1.32
N ALA A 112 -3.15 -19.85 -1.08
CA ALA A 112 -2.59 -19.64 0.25
C ALA A 112 -3.63 -19.01 1.19
N PRO A 113 -3.71 -19.45 2.46
CA PRO A 113 -4.57 -18.82 3.45
C PRO A 113 -4.14 -17.37 3.66
N LEU A 114 -5.11 -16.46 3.81
CA LEU A 114 -4.87 -15.02 3.95
C LEU A 114 -4.45 -14.68 5.40
N THR A 115 -3.28 -15.16 5.83
CA THR A 115 -2.67 -14.79 7.12
C THR A 115 -2.34 -13.29 7.13
N ASP A 116 -2.20 -12.69 8.31
CA ASP A 116 -1.88 -11.26 8.42
C ASP A 116 -0.57 -10.90 7.71
N GLY A 117 0.41 -11.81 7.71
CA GLY A 117 1.69 -11.66 7.02
C GLY A 117 1.54 -11.67 5.49
N ILE A 118 0.84 -12.67 4.93
CA ILE A 118 0.56 -12.72 3.49
C ILE A 118 -0.26 -11.50 3.05
N LYS A 119 -1.27 -11.11 3.83
CA LYS A 119 -2.09 -9.94 3.56
C LYS A 119 -1.26 -8.66 3.56
N LEU A 120 -0.31 -8.51 4.49
CA LEU A 120 0.63 -7.39 4.51
C LEU A 120 1.52 -7.39 3.25
N MET A 121 2.06 -8.53 2.84
CA MET A 121 2.89 -8.63 1.63
C MET A 121 2.12 -8.24 0.37
N VAL A 122 0.89 -8.74 0.22
CA VAL A 122 0.04 -8.46 -0.95
C VAL A 122 -0.40 -7.00 -0.96
N VAL A 123 -1.04 -6.53 0.10
CA VAL A 123 -1.57 -5.16 0.17
C VAL A 123 -0.43 -4.14 0.19
N GLY A 124 0.62 -4.39 0.97
CA GLY A 124 1.82 -3.55 1.03
C GLY A 124 2.54 -3.49 -0.32
N GLY A 125 2.69 -4.62 -1.01
CA GLY A 125 3.27 -4.69 -2.34
C GLY A 125 2.50 -3.86 -3.37
N VAL A 126 1.17 -3.96 -3.39
CA VAL A 126 0.30 -3.18 -4.29
C VAL A 126 0.46 -1.67 -4.05
N ILE A 127 0.48 -1.23 -2.80
CA ILE A 127 0.59 0.19 -2.47
C ILE A 127 1.99 0.73 -2.79
N LEU A 128 3.04 -0.05 -2.50
CA LEU A 128 4.43 0.28 -2.85
C LEU A 128 4.63 0.40 -4.37
N ILE A 129 4.11 -0.56 -5.15
CA ILE A 129 4.15 -0.49 -6.61
C ILE A 129 3.38 0.73 -7.09
N GLY A 130 2.19 0.99 -6.53
CA GLY A 130 1.41 2.18 -6.86
C GLY A 130 2.15 3.49 -6.57
N LEU A 131 2.93 3.54 -5.49
CA LEU A 131 3.77 4.70 -5.16
C LEU A 131 4.85 4.91 -6.21
N VAL A 132 5.55 3.83 -6.58
CA VAL A 132 6.60 3.86 -7.60
C VAL A 132 6.03 4.29 -8.96
N VAL A 133 4.89 3.73 -9.35
CA VAL A 133 4.23 4.10 -10.61
C VAL A 133 3.80 5.57 -10.61
N ASP A 134 3.21 6.08 -9.52
CA ASP A 134 2.83 7.51 -9.44
C ASP A 134 4.07 8.43 -9.39
N ALA A 135 5.15 7.99 -8.75
CA ALA A 135 6.42 8.70 -8.70
C ALA A 135 7.14 8.76 -10.06
N MET A 136 6.96 7.76 -10.92
CA MET A 136 7.57 7.69 -12.25
C MET A 136 6.70 8.31 -13.35
N ALA A 137 5.39 8.09 -13.30
CA ALA A 137 4.47 8.47 -14.38
C ALA A 137 3.97 9.91 -14.26
N VAL A 138 3.91 10.47 -13.05
CA VAL A 138 3.19 11.73 -12.80
C VAL A 138 4.06 12.77 -12.11
N THR A 139 4.77 12.33 -11.08
CA THR A 139 5.72 13.13 -10.34
C THR A 139 6.90 13.33 -11.25
#